data_AF-A0A4Q8LP65-F1
#
_entry.id   AF-A0A4Q8LP65-F1
#
_cell.length_a   1.000
_cell.length_b   1.000
_cell.length_c   1.000
_cell.angle_alpha   90.00
_cell.angle_beta   90.00
_cell.angle_gamma   90.00
#
_symmetry.space_group_name_H-M   'P 1'
#
loop_
_entity.id
_entity.type
_entity.pdbx_description
1 polymer ?
#
loop_
_entity_poly.entity_id
_entity_poly.type
_entity_poly.pdbx_seq_one_letter_code
_entity_poly.pdbx_strand_id
1 'polypeptide(L)'
;MPRPVLLALLLVCAAPVALPAAPADRSSHHESHLRVDESSLTWDSDGRRLALRDGADGVRVVEANTLRLQPGDVVTRVGDTPVRSVRQWLAALRARPGKSVVLQVRGIDGRVRVVQLSGGEIADLAPPPPPPPPPTPPPAPIR
;
A
#
# COMPACT_ATOMS: atom_id res chain seq x y z
N MET A 1 -31.19 3.28 45.17
CA MET A 1 -30.38 2.05 45.26
C MET A 1 -29.15 2.21 44.37
N PRO A 2 -27.96 1.77 44.81
CA PRO A 2 -26.96 2.68 45.39
C PRO A 2 -25.78 3.01 44.47
N ARG A 3 -25.25 4.24 44.63
CA ARG A 3 -23.87 4.63 44.29
C ARG A 3 -23.02 4.53 45.57
N PRO A 4 -21.95 3.72 45.62
CA PRO A 4 -20.82 3.96 46.53
C PRO A 4 -19.82 4.90 45.80
N VAL A 5 -19.45 6.09 46.28
CA VAL A 5 -18.76 6.50 47.52
C VAL A 5 -17.32 5.97 47.62
N LEU A 6 -16.40 6.93 47.47
CA LEU A 6 -15.04 7.07 48.02
C LEU A 6 -13.95 6.04 47.70
N LEU A 7 -12.87 6.53 47.10
CA LEU A 7 -11.55 6.38 47.70
C LEU A 7 -10.61 7.51 47.27
N ALA A 8 -10.36 8.42 48.21
CA ALA A 8 -9.27 9.37 48.15
C ALA A 8 -7.97 8.66 48.51
N LEU A 9 -6.92 8.87 47.72
CA LEU A 9 -5.54 8.66 48.18
C LEU A 9 -4.67 9.77 47.60
N LEU A 10 -4.39 10.75 48.46
CA LEU A 10 -3.30 11.70 48.32
C LEU A 10 -1.99 10.93 48.51
N LEU A 11 -1.17 10.87 47.47
CA LEU A 11 0.25 10.60 47.61
C LEU A 11 1.03 11.77 47.01
N VAL A 12 1.48 12.66 47.89
CA VAL A 12 2.56 13.61 47.62
C VAL A 12 3.87 12.81 47.64
N CYS A 13 4.55 12.71 46.50
CA CYS A 13 5.97 12.37 46.45
C CYS A 13 6.66 13.30 45.45
N ALA A 14 7.76 13.86 45.93
CA ALA A 14 8.56 14.92 45.33
C ALA A 14 9.22 14.51 44.01
N ALA A 15 9.38 15.49 43.11
CA ALA A 15 10.23 15.35 41.93
C ALA A 15 11.72 15.28 42.32
N PRO A 16 12.49 14.43 41.62
CA PRO A 16 13.68 14.95 40.99
C PRO A 16 13.68 14.69 39.49
N VAL A 17 14.28 15.66 38.80
CA VAL A 17 14.63 15.71 37.39
C VAL A 17 15.23 14.40 36.89
N ALA A 18 14.62 13.83 35.86
CA ALA A 18 15.29 13.23 34.71
C ALA A 18 14.28 13.27 33.56
N LEU A 19 14.61 13.91 32.45
CA LEU A 19 13.91 13.66 31.18
C LEU A 19 14.31 12.26 30.71
N PRO A 20 13.44 11.24 30.71
CA PRO A 20 13.44 10.31 29.59
C PRO A 20 12.83 11.10 28.43
N ALA A 21 13.57 11.13 27.32
CA ALA A 21 13.12 11.67 26.05
C ALA A 21 11.62 11.40 25.86
N ALA A 22 10.88 12.45 25.45
CA ALA A 22 9.65 12.23 24.71
C ALA A 22 9.90 11.06 23.75
N PRO A 23 8.96 10.12 23.55
CA PRO A 23 9.07 9.27 22.39
C PRO A 23 9.20 10.23 21.22
N ALA A 24 10.42 10.34 20.68
CA ALA A 24 10.66 10.78 19.34
C ALA A 24 10.17 9.65 18.43
N ASP A 25 8.92 9.25 18.60
CA ASP A 25 8.13 8.61 17.57
C ASP A 25 7.31 9.72 16.90
N ARG A 26 8.04 10.77 16.47
CA ARG A 26 7.64 11.51 15.26
C ARG A 26 8.03 10.69 14.05
N SER A 27 7.58 9.46 14.07
CA SER A 27 7.33 8.73 12.88
C SER A 27 5.96 8.13 13.08
N SER A 28 4.94 8.95 12.83
CA SER A 28 3.75 8.42 12.16
C SER A 28 4.25 7.86 10.83
N HIS A 29 4.93 6.71 10.89
CA HIS A 29 5.53 6.03 9.76
C HIS A 29 4.34 5.67 8.90
N HIS A 30 4.28 6.32 7.74
CA HIS A 30 3.44 5.93 6.62
C HIS A 30 3.77 4.46 6.29
N GLU A 31 3.13 3.53 7.01
CA GLU A 31 3.45 2.11 6.93
C GLU A 31 2.50 1.47 5.93
N SER A 32 3.03 1.27 4.72
CA SER A 32 2.36 0.51 3.66
C SER A 32 2.75 -0.96 3.79
N HIS A 33 1.78 -1.82 4.10
CA HIS A 33 1.95 -3.26 4.19
C HIS A 33 1.49 -3.92 2.88
N LEU A 34 2.43 -4.16 1.97
CA LEU A 34 2.19 -4.95 0.76
C LEU A 34 2.65 -6.40 0.98
N ARG A 35 1.73 -7.36 0.86
CA ARG A 35 2.02 -8.80 0.82
C ARG A 35 1.60 -9.37 -0.52
N VAL A 36 2.49 -10.14 -1.12
CA VAL A 36 2.27 -10.80 -2.41
C VAL A 36 2.60 -12.26 -2.25
N ASP A 37 1.61 -13.11 -2.44
CA ASP A 37 1.74 -14.56 -2.54
C ASP A 37 1.75 -14.97 -4.02
N GLU A 38 1.76 -16.27 -4.30
CA GLU A 38 1.83 -16.75 -5.69
C GLU A 38 0.65 -16.30 -6.57
N SER A 39 -0.56 -16.24 -6.00
CA SER A 39 -1.80 -15.91 -6.71
C SER A 39 -2.68 -14.89 -6.00
N SER A 40 -2.18 -14.29 -4.91
CA SER A 40 -2.90 -13.29 -4.14
C SER A 40 -2.01 -12.11 -3.78
N LEU A 41 -2.64 -10.96 -3.58
CA LEU A 41 -2.01 -9.78 -3.03
C LEU A 41 -2.93 -9.18 -1.99
N THR A 42 -2.36 -8.79 -0.87
CA THR A 42 -3.04 -7.97 0.12
C THR A 42 -2.21 -6.72 0.37
N TRP A 43 -2.87 -5.58 0.38
CA TRP A 43 -2.24 -4.29 0.58
C TRP A 43 -3.08 -3.47 1.55
N ASP A 44 -2.41 -2.88 2.53
CA ASP A 44 -2.96 -1.93 3.50
C ASP A 44 -2.02 -0.72 3.57
N SER A 45 -2.56 0.50 3.48
CA SER A 45 -1.83 1.75 3.66
C SER A 45 -2.82 2.85 4.06
N ASP A 46 -2.61 3.44 5.23
CA ASP A 46 -3.39 4.57 5.73
C ASP A 46 -4.90 4.30 5.73
N GLY A 47 -5.28 3.08 6.12
CA GLY A 47 -6.68 2.62 6.12
C GLY A 47 -7.25 2.29 4.73
N ARG A 48 -6.48 2.48 3.66
CA ARG A 48 -6.81 1.97 2.31
C ARG A 48 -6.43 0.51 2.24
N ARG A 49 -7.36 -0.33 1.81
CA ARG A 49 -7.20 -1.78 1.69
C ARG A 49 -7.53 -2.26 0.29
N LEU A 50 -6.72 -3.20 -0.17
CA LEU A 50 -6.90 -3.89 -1.43
C LEU A 50 -6.46 -5.34 -1.28
N ALA A 51 -7.37 -6.28 -1.54
CA ALA A 51 -7.06 -7.68 -1.69
C ALA A 51 -7.39 -8.11 -3.13
N LEU A 52 -6.41 -8.68 -3.82
CA LEU A 52 -6.52 -9.17 -5.18
C LEU A 52 -6.21 -10.66 -5.23
N ARG A 53 -6.80 -11.33 -6.22
CA ARG A 53 -6.52 -12.72 -6.53
C ARG A 53 -6.47 -12.93 -8.03
N ASP A 54 -5.67 -13.87 -8.47
CA ASP A 54 -5.68 -14.34 -9.85
C ASP A 54 -7.07 -14.87 -10.24
N GLY A 55 -7.42 -14.68 -11.50
CA GLY A 55 -8.69 -15.13 -12.08
C GLY A 55 -8.50 -15.52 -13.53
N ALA A 56 -9.45 -16.31 -14.06
CA ALA A 56 -9.37 -16.84 -15.43
C ALA A 56 -9.35 -15.71 -16.49
N ASP A 57 -10.14 -14.66 -16.26
CA ASP A 57 -10.36 -13.55 -17.19
C ASP A 57 -9.57 -12.27 -16.85
N GLY A 58 -8.84 -12.27 -15.74
CA GLY A 58 -8.19 -11.08 -15.20
C GLY A 58 -7.91 -11.20 -13.71
N VAL A 59 -7.50 -10.09 -13.09
CA VAL A 59 -7.25 -10.05 -11.64
C VAL A 59 -8.54 -9.70 -10.91
N ARG A 60 -9.03 -10.60 -10.07
CA ARG A 60 -10.25 -10.40 -9.29
C ARG A 60 -9.95 -9.58 -8.03
N VAL A 61 -10.78 -8.59 -7.78
CA VAL A 61 -10.82 -7.83 -6.53
C VAL A 61 -11.60 -8.63 -5.50
N VAL A 62 -10.94 -9.03 -4.42
CA VAL A 62 -11.55 -9.75 -3.29
C VAL A 62 -12.06 -8.76 -2.26
N GLU A 63 -11.26 -7.73 -1.96
CA GLU A 63 -11.60 -6.65 -1.04
C GLU A 63 -11.06 -5.34 -1.61
N ALA A 64 -11.83 -4.26 -1.52
CA ALA A 64 -11.35 -2.92 -1.86
C ALA A 64 -12.20 -1.86 -1.15
N ASN A 65 -11.54 -0.88 -0.53
CA ASN A 65 -12.16 0.36 -0.06
C ASN A 65 -11.55 1.60 -0.73
N THR A 66 -10.74 1.39 -1.77
CA THR A 66 -9.91 2.41 -2.42
C THR A 66 -9.82 2.17 -3.92
N LEU A 67 -9.09 3.05 -4.63
CA LEU A 67 -8.85 2.98 -6.08
C LEU A 67 -10.13 2.92 -6.93
N ARG A 68 -11.30 3.30 -6.36
CA ARG A 68 -12.61 3.20 -7.00
C ARG A 68 -12.94 1.77 -7.48
N LEU A 69 -12.34 0.77 -6.84
CA LEU A 69 -12.60 -0.65 -7.05
C LEU A 69 -13.61 -1.15 -6.00
N GLN A 70 -14.32 -2.20 -6.35
CA GLN A 70 -15.30 -2.86 -5.50
C GLN A 70 -14.99 -4.36 -5.42
N PRO A 71 -15.31 -5.02 -4.29
CA PRO A 71 -15.27 -6.46 -4.20
C PRO A 71 -16.07 -7.11 -5.33
N GLY A 72 -15.48 -8.10 -6.00
CA GLY A 72 -16.08 -8.81 -7.13
C GLY A 72 -15.73 -8.25 -8.51
N ASP A 73 -15.15 -7.05 -8.58
CA ASP A 73 -14.61 -6.50 -9.83
C ASP A 73 -13.49 -7.38 -10.39
N VAL A 74 -13.32 -7.34 -11.72
CA VAL A 74 -12.22 -8.02 -12.41
C VAL A 74 -11.45 -7.00 -13.23
N VAL A 75 -10.19 -6.75 -12.88
CA VAL A 75 -9.28 -5.90 -13.64
C VAL A 75 -8.72 -6.71 -14.81
N THR A 76 -9.01 -6.26 -16.03
CA THR A 76 -8.59 -6.94 -17.26
C THR A 76 -7.41 -6.25 -17.96
N ARG A 77 -7.21 -4.95 -17.70
CA ARG A 77 -6.13 -4.16 -18.29
C ARG A 77 -5.64 -3.06 -17.35
N VAL A 78 -4.34 -2.79 -17.42
CA VAL A 78 -3.65 -1.67 -16.75
C VAL A 78 -2.94 -0.85 -17.83
N GLY A 79 -3.44 0.37 -18.09
CA GLY A 79 -3.10 1.15 -19.28
C GLY A 79 -3.45 0.38 -20.54
N ASP A 80 -2.42 0.05 -21.33
CA ASP A 80 -2.52 -0.72 -22.56
C ASP A 80 -2.18 -2.21 -22.34
N THR A 81 -1.74 -2.57 -21.14
CA THR A 81 -1.23 -3.90 -20.81
C THR A 81 -2.36 -4.80 -20.30
N PRO A 82 -2.72 -5.88 -21.02
CA PRO A 82 -3.65 -6.87 -20.49
C PRO A 82 -3.03 -7.57 -19.28
N VAL A 83 -3.84 -7.81 -18.25
CA VAL A 83 -3.36 -8.43 -17.00
C VAL A 83 -4.22 -9.65 -16.68
N ARG A 84 -3.58 -10.78 -16.40
CA ARG A 84 -4.26 -12.02 -15.98
C ARG A 84 -3.80 -12.54 -14.62
N SER A 85 -2.75 -11.95 -14.05
CA SER A 85 -2.26 -12.30 -12.73
C SER A 85 -1.89 -11.06 -11.92
N VAL A 86 -1.94 -11.21 -10.61
CA VAL A 86 -1.52 -10.22 -9.61
C VAL A 86 -0.11 -9.72 -9.90
N ARG A 87 0.81 -10.61 -10.28
CA ARG A 87 2.19 -10.25 -10.65
C ARG A 87 2.25 -9.36 -11.89
N GLN A 88 1.47 -9.66 -12.92
CA GLN A 88 1.39 -8.83 -14.14
C GLN A 88 0.77 -7.46 -13.84
N TRP A 89 -0.27 -7.44 -13.00
CA TRP A 89 -0.88 -6.19 -12.56
C TRP A 89 0.10 -5.30 -11.80
N LEU A 90 0.84 -5.84 -10.83
CA LEU A 90 1.89 -5.10 -10.13
C LEU A 90 3.00 -4.61 -11.08
N ALA A 91 3.44 -5.47 -12.01
CA ALA A 91 4.47 -5.10 -12.99
C ALA A 91 3.99 -3.95 -13.89
N ALA A 92 2.72 -3.98 -14.33
CA ALA A 92 2.16 -2.92 -15.17
C ALA A 92 2.04 -1.58 -14.43
N LEU A 93 1.72 -1.59 -13.13
CA LEU A 93 1.74 -0.38 -12.30
C LEU A 93 3.18 0.15 -12.11
N ARG A 94 4.13 -0.72 -11.78
CA ARG A 94 5.54 -0.37 -11.57
C ARG A 94 6.25 0.11 -12.83
N ALA A 95 5.77 -0.26 -14.02
CA ALA A 95 6.28 0.24 -15.29
C ALA A 95 5.98 1.73 -15.52
N ARG A 96 5.05 2.31 -14.74
CA ARG A 96 4.63 3.72 -14.86
C ARG A 96 4.65 4.42 -13.49
N PRO A 97 5.80 4.44 -12.79
CA PRO A 97 5.86 4.93 -11.41
C PRO A 97 5.56 6.43 -11.36
N GLY A 98 4.70 6.83 -10.41
CA GLY A 98 4.29 8.24 -10.24
C GLY A 98 3.48 8.82 -11.40
N LYS A 99 3.05 8.00 -12.37
CA LYS A 99 2.18 8.42 -13.47
C LYS A 99 0.75 7.96 -13.25
N SER A 100 -0.19 8.71 -13.81
CA SER A 100 -1.59 8.30 -13.82
C SER A 100 -1.77 7.08 -14.73
N VAL A 101 -2.58 6.12 -14.29
CA VAL A 101 -2.83 4.86 -14.96
C VAL A 101 -4.33 4.65 -15.16
N VAL A 102 -4.70 4.15 -16.33
CA VAL A 102 -6.08 3.80 -16.68
C VAL A 102 -6.30 2.32 -16.36
N LEU A 103 -7.30 1.95 -15.58
CA LEU A 103 -7.70 0.56 -15.40
C LEU A 103 -8.94 0.26 -16.22
N GLN A 104 -8.96 -0.88 -16.92
CA GLN A 104 -10.21 -1.46 -17.41
C GLN A 104 -10.69 -2.49 -16.41
N VAL A 105 -11.90 -2.28 -15.91
CA VAL A 105 -12.51 -3.06 -14.84
C VAL A 105 -13.84 -3.60 -15.32
N ARG A 106 -14.03 -4.90 -15.25
CA ARG A 106 -15.33 -5.55 -15.44
C ARG A 106 -16.02 -5.64 -14.08
N GLY A 107 -17.17 -4.99 -13.95
CA GLY A 107 -18.01 -5.06 -12.76
C GLY A 107 -18.67 -6.44 -12.61
N ILE A 108 -19.24 -6.68 -11.42
CA ILE A 108 -20.03 -7.88 -11.14
C ILE A 108 -21.27 -8.01 -12.04
N ASP A 109 -21.77 -6.88 -12.55
CA ASP A 109 -22.84 -6.78 -13.54
C ASP A 109 -22.39 -7.14 -14.97
N GLY A 110 -21.11 -7.49 -15.15
CA GLY A 110 -20.50 -7.82 -16.43
C GLY A 110 -20.12 -6.61 -17.28
N ARG A 111 -20.43 -5.39 -16.85
CA ARG A 111 -20.13 -4.17 -17.61
C ARG A 111 -18.67 -3.78 -17.46
N VAL A 112 -18.06 -3.37 -18.55
CA VAL A 112 -16.69 -2.84 -18.54
C VAL A 112 -16.74 -1.34 -18.29
N ARG A 113 -15.97 -0.88 -17.31
CA ARG A 113 -15.79 0.54 -16.99
C ARG A 113 -14.30 0.88 -16.91
N VAL A 114 -14.03 2.16 -17.08
CA VAL A 114 -12.67 2.70 -17.05
C VAL A 114 -12.48 3.47 -15.75
N VAL A 115 -11.41 3.15 -15.03
CA VAL A 115 -11.05 3.82 -13.78
C VAL A 115 -9.70 4.51 -13.97
N GLN A 116 -9.68 5.84 -13.94
CA GLN A 116 -8.45 6.60 -13.93
C GLN A 116 -7.88 6.63 -12.51
N LEU A 117 -6.63 6.21 -12.33
CA LEU A 117 -5.86 6.34 -11.09
C LEU A 117 -4.77 7.39 -11.28
N SER A 118 -4.52 8.20 -10.27
CA SER A 118 -3.38 9.12 -10.23
C SER A 118 -2.13 8.41 -9.70
N GLY A 119 -0.95 8.93 -10.06
CA GLY A 119 0.33 8.36 -9.59
C GLY A 119 0.48 8.32 -8.07
N GLY A 120 -0.08 9.31 -7.36
CA GLY A 120 -0.06 9.35 -5.90
C GLY A 120 -0.92 8.28 -5.24
N GLU A 121 -2.04 7.88 -5.87
CA GLU A 121 -2.91 6.83 -5.34
C GLU A 121 -2.26 5.44 -5.41
N ILE A 122 -1.35 5.23 -6.35
CA ILE A 122 -0.65 3.95 -6.57
C ILE A 122 0.80 3.94 -6.07
N ALA A 123 1.31 5.06 -5.56
CA ALA A 123 2.73 5.20 -5.20
C ALA A 123 3.17 4.18 -4.14
N ASP A 124 2.33 3.93 -3.14
CA ASP A 124 2.60 3.03 -2.02
C ASP A 124 2.44 1.55 -2.39
N LEU A 125 1.61 1.29 -3.40
CA LEU A 125 1.30 -0.04 -3.92
C LEU A 125 2.35 -0.51 -4.94
N ALA A 126 2.92 0.45 -5.68
CA ALA A 126 3.94 0.23 -6.70
C ALA A 126 5.05 1.29 -6.55
N PRO A 127 5.92 1.15 -5.53
CA PRO A 127 7.01 2.10 -5.33
C PRO A 127 7.96 2.12 -6.54
N PRO A 128 8.58 3.28 -6.84
CA PRO A 128 9.53 3.39 -7.93
C PRO A 128 10.73 2.46 -7.71
N PRO A 129 11.34 1.94 -8.79
CA PRO A 129 12.57 1.17 -8.67
C PRO A 129 13.70 2.04 -8.08
N PRO A 130 14.62 1.45 -7.29
CA PRO A 130 15.76 2.19 -6.76
C PRO A 130 16.65 2.73 -7.92
N PRO A 131 17.33 3.87 -7.72
CA PRO A 131 18.26 4.40 -8.72
C PRO A 131 19.38 3.39 -9.01
N PRO A 132 19.93 3.35 -10.25
CA PRO A 132 21.04 2.47 -10.58
C PRO A 132 22.27 2.79 -9.72
N PRO A 133 23.09 1.78 -9.34
CA PRO A 133 24.34 2.04 -8.62
C PRO A 133 25.27 2.91 -9.48
N PRO A 134 26.11 3.77 -8.86
CA PRO A 134 27.11 4.52 -9.61
C PRO A 134 28.06 3.55 -10.34
N PRO A 135 28.55 3.91 -11.55
CA PRO A 135 29.51 3.08 -12.27
C PRO A 135 30.77 2.89 -11.40
N THR A 136 31.26 1.65 -11.31
CA THR A 136 32.53 1.37 -10.62
C THR A 136 33.67 2.08 -11.35
N PRO A 137 34.54 2.83 -10.67
CA PRO A 137 35.69 3.46 -11.31
C PRO A 137 36.60 2.39 -11.96
N PRO A 138 37.22 2.70 -13.11
CA PRO A 138 38.10 1.75 -13.79
C PRO A 138 39.30 1.36 -12.90
N PRO A 139 39.82 0.13 -13.01
CA PRO A 139 41.01 -0.30 -12.27
C PRO A 139 42.19 0.63 -12.59
N ALA A 140 42.92 1.06 -11.56
CA ALA A 140 44.16 1.80 -11.78
C ALA A 140 45.15 0.94 -12.59
N PRO A 141 45.85 1.52 -13.60
CA PRO A 141 46.85 0.77 -14.34
C PRO A 141 47.95 0.29 -13.39
N ILE A 142 48.22 -1.02 -13.42
CA ILE A 142 49.36 -1.63 -12.74
C ILE A 142 50.62 -1.10 -13.43
N ARG A 143 51.50 -0.45 -12.67
CA ARG A 143 52.81 0.04 -13.15
C ARG A 143 53.87 -1.04 -13.00
#